data_AF-A0A836CKV6-F1
#
_entry.id   AF-A0A836CKV6-F1
#
_cell.length_a   1.000
_cell.length_b   1.000
_cell.length_c   1.000
_cell.angle_alpha   90.00
_cell.angle_beta   90.00
_cell.angle_gamma   90.00
#
_symmetry.space_group_name_H-M   'P 1'
#
loop_
_entity.id
_entity.type
_entity.pdbx_description
1 polymer ?
#
loop_
_entity_poly.entity_id
_entity_poly.type
_entity_poly.pdbx_seq_one_letter_code
_entity_poly.pdbx_strand_id
1 'polypeptide(L)'
;MAHWNSRSAVVILGGLAGIALVTNIILNKKLRQHERDDGAESAPPRMIAFGDSVTQYGFDAEKMGWLAQVCNVHLRLHVIMLDRLFKAGAAQPTALVTVFLGINDAVLPGEKQHVPLPEYRANMNAIVNHLRTAYPDAAKRLMVPSQCPSAPFCVQLVLIAPAPVHLGKWEAHRAKQGRPLDRSQEHTLQYARACLALARDMGVPAVDLHTALGSGDQELADKYLHDGLHLSAEGNAVLFTELQRTILAAYPHLDPDTMKMQAPWHGHVDEDSPEESILRDL
;
A
#
# COMPACT_ATOMS: atom_id res chain seq x y z
N MET A 1 -6.53 -12.52 25.05
CA MET A 1 -6.17 -12.94 23.68
C MET A 1 -7.15 -12.24 22.76
N ALA A 2 -6.71 -11.20 22.04
CA ALA A 2 -7.57 -10.40 21.18
C ALA A 2 -7.74 -11.12 19.83
N HIS A 3 -8.98 -11.43 19.46
CA HIS A 3 -9.31 -12.03 18.17
C HIS A 3 -9.40 -10.92 17.12
N TRP A 4 -8.48 -10.92 16.16
CA TRP A 4 -8.40 -9.91 15.09
C TRP A 4 -9.48 -10.16 14.02
N ASN A 5 -10.44 -9.25 13.88
CA ASN A 5 -11.41 -9.24 12.78
C ASN A 5 -10.96 -8.22 11.73
N SER A 6 -10.35 -8.65 10.61
CA SER A 6 -9.97 -7.71 9.54
C SER A 6 -11.22 -7.24 8.77
N ARG A 7 -11.60 -5.97 8.94
CA ARG A 7 -12.78 -5.33 8.35
C ARG A 7 -12.42 -4.29 7.30
N SER A 8 -11.78 -4.70 6.20
CA SER A 8 -11.67 -3.92 4.95
C SER A 8 -11.03 -4.77 3.85
N ALA A 9 -11.50 -4.62 2.60
CA ALA A 9 -10.78 -5.11 1.43
C ALA A 9 -9.49 -4.29 1.26
N VAL A 10 -8.36 -4.92 1.58
CA VAL A 10 -7.04 -4.31 1.45
C VAL A 10 -6.50 -4.59 0.05
N VAL A 11 -6.38 -3.56 -0.78
CA VAL A 11 -5.63 -3.64 -2.04
C VAL A 11 -4.16 -3.33 -1.72
N ILE A 12 -3.34 -4.36 -1.52
CA ILE A 12 -1.88 -4.23 -1.40
C ILE A 12 -1.27 -4.17 -2.80
N LEU A 13 -0.62 -3.05 -3.12
CA LEU A 13 0.22 -2.91 -4.31
C LEU A 13 1.68 -2.79 -3.88
N GLY A 14 2.44 -3.88 -3.98
CA GLY A 14 3.88 -3.90 -3.75
C GLY A 14 4.55 -5.09 -4.45
N GLY A 15 5.65 -4.84 -5.18
CA GLY A 15 6.49 -5.92 -5.73
C GLY A 15 7.18 -5.62 -7.06
N LEU A 16 8.46 -6.01 -7.13
CA LEU A 16 9.48 -5.67 -8.13
C LEU A 16 9.30 -6.28 -9.52
N ALA A 17 9.19 -5.42 -10.54
CA ALA A 17 9.97 -5.46 -11.78
C ALA A 17 9.63 -4.23 -12.62
N GLY A 18 10.63 -3.40 -12.97
CA GLY A 18 10.47 -2.36 -14.01
C GLY A 18 10.33 -0.91 -13.54
N ILE A 19 11.01 -0.48 -12.47
CA ILE A 19 10.99 0.93 -12.04
C ILE A 19 12.37 1.56 -12.26
N ALA A 20 12.72 1.73 -13.53
CA ALA A 20 13.44 2.89 -14.03
C ALA A 20 12.58 3.68 -15.03
N LEU A 21 11.39 3.14 -15.35
CA LEU A 21 10.56 3.60 -16.44
C LEU A 21 9.32 4.36 -15.95
N VAL A 22 8.80 4.07 -14.76
CA VAL A 22 7.55 4.67 -14.27
C VAL A 22 7.72 6.13 -13.86
N THR A 23 8.86 6.51 -13.28
CA THR A 23 9.14 7.89 -12.89
C THR A 23 9.33 8.80 -14.12
N ASN A 24 10.00 8.29 -15.16
CA ASN A 24 10.24 9.04 -16.40
C ASN A 24 9.09 8.95 -17.41
N ILE A 25 8.32 7.85 -17.47
CA ILE A 25 7.19 7.73 -18.43
C ILE A 25 5.96 8.49 -17.96
N ILE A 26 5.69 8.58 -16.66
CA ILE A 26 4.53 9.34 -16.16
C ILE A 26 4.71 10.86 -16.42
N LEU A 27 5.96 11.35 -16.48
CA LEU A 27 6.23 12.79 -16.61
C LEU A 27 6.74 13.24 -18.01
N ASN A 28 7.50 12.42 -18.75
CA ASN A 28 8.12 12.87 -20.02
C ASN A 28 7.38 12.52 -21.31
N LYS A 29 6.29 11.75 -21.28
CA LYS A 29 5.37 11.69 -22.42
C LYS A 29 4.17 12.59 -22.15
N LYS A 30 4.32 13.85 -22.54
CA LYS A 30 3.21 14.75 -22.91
C LYS A 30 2.07 13.91 -23.49
N LEU A 31 0.91 13.96 -22.83
CA LEU A 31 -0.40 14.30 -23.39
C LEU A 31 -0.36 14.60 -24.90
N ARG A 32 -0.06 13.58 -25.71
CA ARG A 32 -0.21 13.59 -27.15
C ARG A 32 -1.20 12.50 -27.43
N GLN A 33 -2.39 12.97 -27.75
CA GLN A 33 -3.40 12.29 -28.54
C GLN A 33 -2.74 11.25 -29.46
N HIS A 34 -2.87 10.00 -29.09
CA HIS A 34 -2.93 8.94 -30.06
C HIS A 34 -4.07 8.04 -29.59
N GLU A 35 -5.27 8.40 -30.04
CA GLU A 35 -6.31 7.42 -30.29
C GLU A 35 -5.65 6.33 -31.16
N ARG A 36 -5.42 5.18 -30.56
CA ARG A 36 -5.31 3.92 -31.28
C ARG A 36 -6.60 3.18 -30.99
N ASP A 37 -7.19 2.66 -32.05
CA ASP A 37 -8.31 1.74 -32.02
C ASP A 37 -7.91 0.51 -31.18
N ASP A 38 -8.28 0.52 -29.90
CA ASP A 38 -8.05 -0.58 -28.98
C ASP A 38 -9.20 -1.58 -29.17
N GLY A 39 -8.99 -2.56 -30.06
CA GLY A 39 -9.72 -3.82 -30.00
C GLY A 39 -9.65 -4.39 -28.58
N ALA A 40 -10.79 -4.82 -28.05
CA ALA A 40 -11.03 -5.22 -26.66
C ALA A 40 -9.82 -5.89 -25.98
N GLU A 41 -9.06 -5.10 -25.20
CA GLU A 41 -8.01 -5.61 -24.30
C GLU A 41 -8.72 -6.42 -23.20
N SER A 42 -8.51 -7.74 -23.14
CA SER A 42 -9.15 -8.61 -22.15
C SER A 42 -8.72 -8.18 -20.75
N ALA A 43 -9.67 -7.85 -19.87
CA ALA A 43 -9.40 -7.51 -18.49
C ALA A 43 -8.55 -8.62 -17.81
N PRO A 44 -7.61 -8.28 -16.91
CA PRO A 44 -6.82 -9.27 -16.19
C PRO A 44 -7.73 -10.25 -15.43
N PRO A 45 -7.31 -11.53 -15.29
CA PRO A 45 -8.13 -12.54 -14.62
C PRO A 45 -8.40 -12.14 -13.16
N ARG A 46 -9.67 -12.23 -12.76
CA ARG A 46 -10.11 -11.97 -11.38
C ARG A 46 -10.24 -13.29 -10.62
N MET A 47 -9.61 -13.37 -9.45
CA MET A 47 -9.82 -14.45 -8.50
C MET A 47 -10.81 -13.97 -7.43
N ILE A 48 -11.88 -14.73 -7.19
CA ILE A 48 -12.86 -14.47 -6.14
C ILE A 48 -12.74 -15.60 -5.12
N ALA A 49 -12.47 -15.26 -3.87
CA ALA A 49 -12.50 -16.19 -2.75
C ALA A 49 -13.80 -15.99 -1.98
N PHE A 50 -14.62 -17.05 -1.89
CA PHE A 50 -15.90 -17.05 -1.19
C PHE A 50 -15.95 -18.27 -0.28
N GLY A 51 -16.33 -18.07 0.98
CA GLY A 51 -16.42 -19.14 1.96
C GLY A 51 -16.58 -18.60 3.37
N ASP A 52 -16.45 -19.48 4.35
CA ASP A 52 -16.68 -19.21 5.77
C ASP A 52 -15.45 -18.60 6.48
N SER A 53 -15.38 -18.78 7.81
CA SER A 53 -14.26 -18.36 8.65
C SER A 53 -12.87 -18.80 8.15
N VAL A 54 -12.75 -19.94 7.47
CA VAL A 54 -11.47 -20.39 6.85
C VAL A 54 -11.05 -19.47 5.70
N THR A 55 -12.03 -18.95 4.95
CA THR A 55 -11.78 -17.95 3.90
C THR A 55 -11.52 -16.58 4.53
N GLN A 56 -12.26 -16.22 5.59
CA GLN A 56 -12.02 -14.99 6.37
C GLN A 56 -10.58 -14.92 6.91
N TYR A 57 -10.08 -16.00 7.51
CA TYR A 57 -8.70 -16.09 8.00
C TYR A 57 -7.69 -16.38 6.88
N GLY A 58 -8.12 -16.46 5.63
CA GLY A 58 -7.23 -16.75 4.50
C GLY A 58 -6.14 -15.70 4.32
N PHE A 59 -6.32 -14.47 4.80
CA PHE A 59 -5.30 -13.41 4.76
C PHE A 59 -4.52 -13.22 6.08
N ASP A 60 -4.79 -14.05 7.09
CA ASP A 60 -4.14 -13.95 8.40
C ASP A 60 -2.63 -14.24 8.26
N ALA A 61 -1.80 -13.22 8.40
CA ALA A 61 -0.35 -13.33 8.24
C ALA A 61 0.31 -14.14 9.36
N GLU A 62 -0.23 -14.13 10.58
CA GLU A 62 0.32 -14.89 11.71
C GLU A 62 0.11 -16.40 11.53
N LYS A 63 -1.00 -16.77 10.87
CA LYS A 63 -1.36 -18.16 10.59
C LYS A 63 -0.93 -18.64 9.21
N MET A 64 -0.17 -17.83 8.46
CA MET A 64 0.19 -18.12 7.07
C MET A 64 -1.06 -18.45 6.24
N GLY A 65 -2.08 -17.59 6.30
CA GLY A 65 -3.36 -17.80 5.64
C GLY A 65 -3.21 -18.15 4.15
N TRP A 66 -4.03 -19.08 3.68
CA TRP A 66 -3.89 -19.63 2.33
C TRP A 66 -4.12 -18.58 1.22
N LEU A 67 -4.99 -17.58 1.42
CA LEU A 67 -5.18 -16.48 0.47
C LEU A 67 -3.97 -15.55 0.41
N ALA A 68 -3.33 -15.25 1.55
CA ALA A 68 -2.09 -14.48 1.55
C ALA A 68 -0.99 -15.22 0.76
N GLN A 69 -0.90 -16.55 0.91
CA GLN A 69 0.04 -17.37 0.16
C GLN A 69 -0.29 -17.44 -1.34
N VAL A 70 -1.58 -17.65 -1.70
CA VAL A 70 -2.03 -17.61 -3.09
C VAL A 70 -1.71 -16.27 -3.73
N CYS A 71 -1.97 -15.16 -3.03
CA CYS A 71 -1.63 -13.82 -3.47
C CYS A 71 -0.11 -13.64 -3.65
N ASN A 72 0.71 -14.11 -2.72
CA ASN A 72 2.16 -14.05 -2.82
C ASN A 72 2.72 -14.80 -4.05
N VAL A 73 2.08 -15.91 -4.44
CA VAL A 73 2.48 -16.69 -5.62
C VAL A 73 1.96 -16.07 -6.92
N HIS A 74 0.70 -15.65 -6.96
CA HIS A 74 -0.01 -15.31 -8.20
C HIS A 74 -0.11 -13.81 -8.50
N LEU A 75 0.05 -12.92 -7.52
CA LEU A 75 -0.01 -11.47 -7.71
C LEU A 75 1.37 -10.83 -7.94
N ARG A 76 2.37 -11.60 -8.42
CA ARG A 76 3.73 -11.10 -8.71
C ARG A 76 3.81 -9.95 -9.73
N LEU A 77 2.71 -9.49 -10.28
CA LEU A 77 2.62 -8.42 -11.26
C LEU A 77 1.34 -7.62 -11.01
N HIS A 78 1.48 -6.32 -10.71
CA HIS A 78 0.66 -5.22 -11.23
C HIS A 78 1.13 -3.87 -10.63
N VAL A 79 2.36 -3.44 -10.94
CA VAL A 79 2.64 -1.98 -11.02
C VAL A 79 2.10 -1.53 -12.39
N ILE A 80 0.78 -1.51 -12.52
CA ILE A 80 0.16 -0.94 -13.71
C ILE A 80 -0.19 0.51 -13.35
N MET A 81 0.64 1.42 -13.87
CA MET A 81 0.32 2.81 -14.23
C MET A 81 -0.79 3.45 -13.39
N LEU A 82 -0.44 4.41 -12.51
CA LEU A 82 -1.43 5.24 -11.78
C LEU A 82 -2.63 5.62 -12.66
N ASP A 83 -2.40 6.03 -13.92
CA ASP A 83 -3.48 6.37 -14.86
C ASP A 83 -4.42 5.22 -15.25
N ARG A 84 -3.96 3.96 -15.32
CA ARG A 84 -4.82 2.80 -15.64
C ARG A 84 -5.55 2.28 -14.41
N LEU A 85 -5.00 2.41 -13.19
CA LEU A 85 -5.69 2.08 -11.94
C LEU A 85 -6.80 3.08 -11.60
N PHE A 86 -6.61 4.36 -11.95
CA PHE A 86 -7.53 5.45 -11.60
C PHE A 86 -8.31 6.02 -12.79
N LYS A 87 -8.40 5.29 -13.92
CA LYS A 87 -9.29 5.67 -15.02
C LYS A 87 -10.71 5.87 -14.48
N ALA A 88 -11.19 7.11 -14.58
CA ALA A 88 -12.45 7.59 -14.05
C ALA A 88 -13.62 6.69 -14.44
N GLY A 89 -14.23 6.03 -13.46
CA GLY A 89 -15.48 5.26 -13.65
C GLY A 89 -15.59 3.96 -12.85
N ALA A 90 -14.49 3.41 -12.33
CA ALA A 90 -14.51 2.11 -11.63
C ALA A 90 -13.76 2.10 -10.28
N ALA A 91 -13.57 3.25 -9.65
CA ALA A 91 -12.95 3.32 -8.33
C ALA A 91 -13.85 2.60 -7.31
N GLN A 92 -13.43 1.43 -6.85
CA GLN A 92 -14.07 0.79 -5.71
C GLN A 92 -13.99 1.70 -4.48
N PRO A 93 -14.96 1.62 -3.55
CA PRO A 93 -14.90 2.37 -2.30
C PRO A 93 -13.57 2.08 -1.60
N THR A 94 -12.68 3.06 -1.61
CA THR A 94 -11.33 2.95 -1.04
C THR A 94 -11.34 3.75 0.25
N ALA A 95 -11.04 3.12 1.39
CA ALA A 95 -11.01 3.81 2.68
C ALA A 95 -9.62 4.40 2.99
N LEU A 96 -8.56 3.70 2.56
CA LEU A 96 -7.17 4.04 2.87
C LEU A 96 -6.27 3.66 1.70
N VAL A 97 -5.32 4.55 1.37
CA VAL A 97 -4.19 4.25 0.47
C VAL A 97 -2.89 4.50 1.21
N THR A 98 -1.98 3.53 1.16
CA THR A 98 -0.61 3.70 1.61
C THR A 98 0.33 3.92 0.44
N VAL A 99 1.34 4.78 0.61
CA VAL A 99 2.39 4.96 -0.40
C VAL A 99 3.73 4.63 0.25
N PHE A 100 4.35 3.54 -0.22
CA PHE A 100 5.62 3.03 0.30
C PHE A 100 6.65 2.91 -0.81
N LEU A 101 7.31 4.03 -1.12
CA LEU A 101 8.29 4.18 -2.20
C LEU A 101 9.55 4.90 -1.67
N GLY A 102 10.66 4.80 -2.41
CA GLY A 102 11.90 5.51 -2.09
C GLY A 102 13.11 4.61 -1.86
N ILE A 103 12.93 3.34 -1.50
CA ILE A 103 14.07 2.42 -1.26
C ILE A 103 14.82 2.05 -2.55
N ASN A 104 14.13 2.14 -3.70
CA ASN A 104 14.72 1.95 -5.02
C ASN A 104 15.36 3.24 -5.53
N ASP A 105 14.67 4.37 -5.36
CA ASP A 105 15.11 5.72 -5.66
C ASP A 105 16.44 6.05 -4.94
N ALA A 106 16.57 5.57 -3.70
CA ALA A 106 17.74 5.72 -2.83
C ALA A 106 18.96 4.87 -3.21
N VAL A 107 18.91 4.11 -4.30
CA VAL A 107 20.13 3.49 -4.86
C VAL A 107 21.16 4.58 -5.19
N LEU A 108 22.45 4.27 -5.12
CA LEU A 108 23.53 5.23 -5.35
C LEU A 108 23.48 5.84 -6.77
N PRO A 109 23.93 7.10 -6.94
CA PRO A 109 23.99 7.74 -8.26
C PRO A 109 24.75 6.89 -9.30
N GLY A 110 24.21 6.82 -10.51
CA GLY A 110 24.74 6.00 -11.61
C GLY A 110 24.02 4.66 -11.80
N GLU A 111 23.25 4.21 -10.80
CA GLU A 111 22.39 3.03 -10.92
C GLU A 111 21.06 3.36 -11.60
N LYS A 112 20.49 2.41 -12.34
CA LYS A 112 19.30 2.62 -13.18
C LYS A 112 18.05 3.08 -12.41
N GLN A 113 17.95 2.73 -11.14
CA GLN A 113 16.78 3.06 -10.30
C GLN A 113 16.95 4.39 -9.57
N HIS A 114 18.12 5.04 -9.68
CA HIS A 114 18.40 6.26 -8.94
C HIS A 114 17.50 7.40 -9.39
N VAL A 115 16.84 8.04 -8.43
CA VAL A 115 16.06 9.26 -8.66
C VAL A 115 16.62 10.33 -7.75
N PRO A 116 17.19 11.43 -8.26
CA PRO A 116 17.75 12.48 -7.42
C PRO A 116 16.77 12.99 -6.36
N LEU A 117 17.27 13.31 -5.16
CA LEU A 117 16.42 13.68 -4.02
C LEU A 117 15.37 14.80 -4.31
N PRO A 118 15.69 15.88 -5.05
CA PRO A 118 14.69 16.87 -5.43
C PRO A 118 13.57 16.31 -6.33
N GLU A 119 13.93 15.41 -7.24
CA GLU A 119 13.00 14.75 -8.14
C GLU A 119 12.12 13.75 -7.37
N TYR A 120 12.71 12.95 -6.47
CA TYR A 120 11.96 12.07 -5.57
C TYR A 120 10.87 12.83 -4.79
N ARG A 121 11.23 13.97 -4.19
CA ARG A 121 10.26 14.81 -3.47
C ARG A 121 9.16 15.35 -4.39
N ALA A 122 9.52 15.79 -5.59
CA ALA A 122 8.54 16.27 -6.57
C ALA A 122 7.57 15.16 -7.00
N ASN A 123 8.08 13.94 -7.23
CA ASN A 123 7.29 12.78 -7.62
C ASN A 123 6.33 12.36 -6.51
N MET A 124 6.82 12.26 -5.27
CA MET A 124 5.97 11.94 -4.12
C MET A 124 4.87 12.99 -3.91
N ASN A 125 5.18 14.28 -4.08
CA ASN A 125 4.18 15.35 -4.03
C ASN A 125 3.14 15.21 -5.15
N ALA A 126 3.57 14.89 -6.38
CA ALA A 126 2.67 14.67 -7.50
C ALA A 126 1.74 13.47 -7.26
N ILE A 127 2.26 12.37 -6.72
CA ILE A 127 1.48 11.18 -6.36
C ILE A 127 0.41 11.53 -5.33
N VAL A 128 0.77 12.19 -4.23
CA VAL A 128 -0.18 12.56 -3.17
C VAL A 128 -1.27 13.49 -3.70
N ASN A 129 -0.91 14.50 -4.49
CA ASN A 129 -1.89 15.42 -5.08
C ASN A 129 -2.80 14.75 -6.11
N HIS A 130 -2.25 13.82 -6.90
CA HIS A 130 -3.05 13.01 -7.81
C HIS A 130 -4.07 12.17 -7.04
N LEU A 131 -3.65 11.47 -5.98
CA LEU A 131 -4.55 10.67 -5.14
C LEU A 131 -5.67 11.53 -4.51
N ARG A 132 -5.33 12.72 -4.00
CA ARG A 132 -6.34 13.67 -3.48
C ARG A 132 -7.33 14.13 -4.56
N THR A 133 -6.88 14.28 -5.80
CA THR A 133 -7.72 14.74 -6.92
C THR A 133 -8.56 13.61 -7.52
N ALA A 134 -8.01 12.39 -7.57
CA ALA A 134 -8.68 11.20 -8.08
C ALA A 134 -9.83 10.74 -7.15
N TYR A 135 -9.72 11.07 -5.87
CA TYR A 135 -10.75 10.87 -4.85
C TYR A 135 -11.18 12.22 -4.26
N PRO A 136 -11.78 13.11 -5.07
CA PRO A 136 -12.13 14.44 -4.60
C PRO A 136 -13.16 14.32 -3.48
N ASP A 137 -12.96 15.11 -2.42
CA ASP A 137 -13.90 15.25 -1.31
C ASP A 137 -15.34 15.21 -1.81
N ALA A 138 -16.06 14.21 -1.36
CA ALA A 138 -17.47 14.08 -1.66
C ALA A 138 -18.35 15.02 -0.81
N ALA A 139 -17.75 16.10 -0.31
CA ALA A 139 -18.45 17.32 0.08
C ALA A 139 -19.11 18.03 -1.11
N LYS A 140 -18.68 17.78 -2.36
CA LYS A 140 -19.25 18.44 -3.56
C LYS A 140 -20.45 17.75 -4.22
N ARG A 141 -21.04 16.71 -3.59
CA ARG A 141 -22.32 16.11 -4.03
C ARG A 141 -23.46 16.26 -3.02
N LEU A 142 -23.30 17.19 -2.07
CA LEU A 142 -24.32 17.53 -1.08
C LEU A 142 -25.31 18.56 -1.63
N MET A 143 -26.16 18.19 -2.60
CA MET A 143 -27.38 18.96 -2.94
C MET A 143 -28.56 18.05 -3.33
N VAL A 144 -28.68 16.85 -2.77
CA VAL A 144 -29.96 16.13 -2.72
C VAL A 144 -30.10 15.44 -1.36
N PRO A 145 -31.04 15.88 -0.50
CA PRO A 145 -31.29 15.21 0.76
C PRO A 145 -32.28 14.06 0.51
N SER A 146 -31.77 12.84 0.32
CA SER A 146 -32.53 11.59 0.61
C SER A 146 -31.75 10.31 0.29
N GLN A 147 -31.70 9.43 1.30
CA GLN A 147 -31.79 7.97 1.21
C GLN A 147 -30.56 7.12 0.81
N CYS A 148 -29.34 7.49 1.21
CA CYS A 148 -28.26 6.50 1.36
C CYS A 148 -27.46 6.77 2.66
N PRO A 149 -27.34 5.81 3.60
CA PRO A 149 -26.54 5.97 4.82
C PRO A 149 -25.02 5.86 4.56
N SER A 150 -24.59 5.55 3.34
CA SER A 150 -23.20 5.49 2.92
C SER A 150 -22.65 6.89 2.63
N ALA A 151 -22.33 7.63 3.69
CA ALA A 151 -21.49 8.81 3.58
C ALA A 151 -20.22 8.47 2.76
N PRO A 152 -19.79 9.35 1.87
CA PRO A 152 -18.69 9.04 0.97
C PRO A 152 -17.37 9.09 1.75
N PHE A 153 -16.67 7.95 1.85
CA PHE A 153 -15.33 7.90 2.41
C PHE A 153 -14.41 8.84 1.62
N CYS A 154 -13.85 9.86 2.29
CA CYS A 154 -12.67 10.55 1.78
C CYS A 154 -11.51 9.57 1.90
N VAL A 155 -10.81 9.30 0.80
CA VAL A 155 -9.66 8.38 0.82
C VAL A 155 -8.61 8.93 1.77
N GLN A 156 -8.35 8.17 2.83
CA GLN A 156 -7.28 8.50 3.77
C GLN A 156 -5.94 8.09 3.18
N LEU A 157 -4.89 8.87 3.48
CA LEU A 157 -3.54 8.62 2.97
C LEU A 157 -2.56 8.39 4.12
N VAL A 158 -1.65 7.44 3.97
CA VAL A 158 -0.48 7.30 4.85
C VAL A 158 0.77 7.11 3.98
N LEU A 159 1.80 7.91 4.23
CA LEU A 159 3.12 7.69 3.63
C LEU A 159 3.94 6.76 4.52
N ILE A 160 4.73 5.87 3.91
CA ILE A 160 5.67 5.03 4.64
C ILE A 160 7.07 5.38 4.15
N ALA A 161 7.89 5.92 5.06
CA ALA A 161 9.28 6.24 4.76
C ALA A 161 10.08 4.95 4.53
N PRO A 162 11.06 4.93 3.60
CA PRO A 162 11.94 3.79 3.39
C PRO A 162 12.58 3.24 4.67
N ALA A 163 12.66 1.91 4.76
CA ALA A 163 13.42 1.18 5.78
C ALA A 163 14.94 1.49 5.71
N PRO A 164 15.73 1.23 6.77
CA PRO A 164 17.19 1.25 6.66
C PRO A 164 17.67 0.05 5.83
N VAL A 165 18.97 0.03 5.50
CA VAL A 165 19.60 -1.06 4.75
C VAL A 165 20.63 -1.76 5.64
N HIS A 166 20.62 -3.08 5.65
CA HIS A 166 21.74 -3.86 6.21
C HIS A 166 22.80 -4.05 5.13
N LEU A 167 23.92 -3.35 5.25
CA LEU A 167 24.94 -3.30 4.19
C LEU A 167 25.61 -4.66 3.96
N GLY A 168 25.97 -5.38 5.03
CA GLY A 168 26.64 -6.69 4.91
C GLY A 168 25.78 -7.76 4.20
N LYS A 169 24.52 -7.95 4.64
CA LYS A 169 23.56 -8.85 3.97
C LYS A 169 23.27 -8.42 2.54
N TRP A 170 23.08 -7.12 2.29
CA TRP A 170 22.77 -6.62 0.97
C TRP A 170 23.96 -6.78 0.01
N GLU A 171 25.18 -6.49 0.46
CA GLU A 171 26.40 -6.75 -0.30
C GLU A 171 26.53 -8.24 -0.64
N ALA A 172 26.34 -9.14 0.33
CA ALA A 172 26.36 -10.58 0.09
C ALA A 172 25.27 -11.03 -0.90
N HIS A 173 24.07 -10.46 -0.81
CA HIS A 173 22.98 -10.72 -1.76
C HIS A 173 23.35 -10.28 -3.18
N ARG A 174 23.96 -9.09 -3.33
CA ARG A 174 24.39 -8.52 -4.60
C ARG A 174 25.57 -9.26 -5.21
N ALA A 175 26.52 -9.69 -4.39
CA ALA A 175 27.66 -10.50 -4.81
C ALA A 175 27.22 -11.82 -5.46
N LYS A 176 26.16 -12.47 -4.95
CA LYS A 176 25.56 -13.67 -5.58
C LYS A 176 25.01 -13.40 -6.98
N GLN A 177 24.71 -12.15 -7.31
CA GLN A 177 24.24 -11.70 -8.63
C GLN A 177 25.38 -11.15 -9.51
N GLY A 178 26.63 -11.16 -9.03
CA GLY A 178 27.75 -10.53 -9.72
C GLY A 178 27.64 -9.00 -9.81
N ARG A 179 26.93 -8.37 -8.86
CA ARG A 179 26.68 -6.92 -8.85
C ARG A 179 27.36 -6.27 -7.64
N PRO A 180 27.85 -5.02 -7.76
CA PRO A 180 28.39 -4.29 -6.62
C PRO A 180 27.29 -3.86 -5.65
N LEU A 181 27.71 -3.49 -4.44
CA LEU A 181 26.88 -2.80 -3.47
C LEU A 181 26.41 -1.47 -4.06
N ASP A 182 25.10 -1.24 -4.02
CA ASP A 182 24.46 -0.13 -4.73
C ASP A 182 23.71 0.82 -3.79
N ARG A 183 23.87 0.67 -2.47
CA ARG A 183 23.17 1.47 -1.46
C ARG A 183 24.11 1.77 -0.29
N SER A 184 23.88 2.92 0.36
CA SER A 184 24.47 3.27 1.64
C SER A 184 23.37 3.65 2.64
N GLN A 185 23.67 3.54 3.94
CA GLN A 185 22.75 3.97 4.99
C GLN A 185 22.50 5.47 4.92
N GLU A 186 23.56 6.27 4.75
CA GLU A 186 23.47 7.73 4.69
C GLU A 186 22.57 8.18 3.53
N HIS A 187 22.77 7.60 2.34
CA HIS A 187 21.96 7.97 1.18
C HIS A 187 20.50 7.53 1.39
N THR A 188 20.25 6.33 1.91
CA THR A 188 18.88 5.85 2.21
C THR A 188 18.16 6.75 3.22
N LEU A 189 18.85 7.18 4.28
CA LEU A 189 18.31 8.08 5.29
C LEU A 189 17.86 9.42 4.71
N GLN A 190 18.51 9.93 3.66
CA GLN A 190 18.10 11.17 3.00
C GLN A 190 16.68 11.04 2.40
N TYR A 191 16.34 9.89 1.79
CA TYR A 191 15.02 9.65 1.21
C TYR A 191 13.96 9.43 2.28
N ALA A 192 14.29 8.72 3.36
CA ALA A 192 13.42 8.60 4.52
C ALA A 192 13.06 9.98 5.10
N ARG A 193 14.07 10.83 5.34
CA ARG A 193 13.86 12.21 5.81
C ARG A 193 13.06 13.06 4.82
N ALA A 194 13.32 12.93 3.53
CA ALA A 194 12.57 13.66 2.50
C ALA A 194 11.09 13.24 2.44
N CYS A 195 10.80 11.95 2.58
CA CYS A 195 9.44 11.42 2.66
C CYS A 195 8.69 11.99 3.87
N LEU A 196 9.30 11.93 5.06
CA LEU A 196 8.70 12.44 6.30
C LEU A 196 8.52 13.96 6.28
N ALA A 197 9.50 14.69 5.75
CA ALA A 197 9.40 16.14 5.59
C ALA A 197 8.24 16.50 4.65
N LEU A 198 8.13 15.82 3.51
CA LEU A 198 7.01 16.02 2.59
C LEU A 198 5.67 15.67 3.25
N ALA A 199 5.58 14.55 3.96
CA ALA A 199 4.36 14.14 4.66
C ALA A 199 3.85 15.24 5.60
N ARG A 200 4.76 15.80 6.42
CA ARG A 200 4.48 16.93 7.29
C ARG A 200 4.05 18.17 6.50
N ASP A 201 4.79 18.55 5.45
CA ASP A 201 4.48 19.72 4.63
C ASP A 201 3.09 19.60 3.96
N MET A 202 2.67 18.38 3.62
CA MET A 202 1.39 18.09 2.97
C MET A 202 0.25 17.80 3.95
N GLY A 203 0.53 17.72 5.26
CA GLY A 203 -0.46 17.32 6.28
C GLY A 203 -0.95 15.88 6.10
N VAL A 204 -0.07 14.97 5.66
CA VAL A 204 -0.37 13.53 5.51
C VAL A 204 0.35 12.76 6.64
N PRO A 205 -0.34 11.88 7.39
CA PRO A 205 0.31 11.00 8.35
C PRO A 205 1.38 10.12 7.71
N ALA A 206 2.45 9.82 8.45
CA ALA A 206 3.51 8.98 7.94
C ALA A 206 4.11 8.05 8.99
N VAL A 207 4.54 6.87 8.54
CA VAL A 207 5.32 5.90 9.29
C VAL A 207 6.80 6.15 9.04
N ASP A 208 7.56 6.42 10.10
CA ASP A 208 9.03 6.45 10.07
C ASP A 208 9.60 5.03 10.25
N LEU A 209 9.51 4.22 9.18
CA LEU A 209 10.01 2.85 9.21
C LEU A 209 11.54 2.80 9.36
N HIS A 210 12.26 3.85 8.93
CA HIS A 210 13.69 3.95 9.11
C HIS A 210 14.06 3.89 10.60
N THR A 211 13.41 4.73 11.41
CA THR A 211 13.63 4.75 12.86
C THR A 211 13.04 3.52 13.55
N ALA A 212 11.85 3.06 13.13
CA ALA A 212 11.22 1.88 13.72
C ALA A 212 12.06 0.60 13.60
N LEU A 213 12.88 0.48 12.54
CA LEU A 213 13.78 -0.65 12.32
C LEU A 213 15.22 -0.40 12.81
N GLY A 214 15.39 0.50 13.78
CA GLY A 214 16.67 0.67 14.47
C GLY A 214 17.60 1.73 13.89
N SER A 215 17.12 2.61 13.00
CA SER A 215 17.89 3.76 12.48
C SER A 215 19.25 3.40 11.84
N GLY A 216 19.37 2.22 11.23
CA GLY A 216 20.61 1.76 10.59
C GLY A 216 21.49 0.88 11.48
N ASP A 217 21.09 0.64 12.72
CA ASP A 217 21.70 -0.40 13.57
C ASP A 217 21.68 -1.74 12.82
N GLN A 218 22.88 -2.29 12.58
CA GLN A 218 23.02 -3.49 11.73
C GLN A 218 22.56 -4.76 12.45
N GLU A 219 22.60 -4.83 13.78
CA GLU A 219 22.10 -5.98 14.54
C GLU A 219 20.56 -6.02 14.48
N LEU A 220 19.91 -4.87 14.68
CA LEU A 220 18.45 -4.77 14.50
C LEU A 220 18.06 -4.99 13.04
N ALA A 221 18.80 -4.42 12.09
CA ALA A 221 18.55 -4.65 10.67
C ALA A 221 18.75 -6.12 10.28
N ASP A 222 19.62 -6.87 10.96
CA ASP A 222 19.82 -8.31 10.72
C ASP A 222 18.52 -9.08 10.99
N LYS A 223 17.87 -8.77 12.11
CA LYS A 223 16.58 -9.34 12.49
C LYS A 223 15.45 -8.90 11.55
N TYR A 224 15.43 -7.63 11.16
CA TYR A 224 14.29 -7.06 10.44
C TYR A 224 14.37 -7.13 8.92
N LEU A 225 15.53 -7.43 8.34
CA LEU A 225 15.75 -7.52 6.89
C LEU A 225 16.36 -8.87 6.51
N HIS A 226 15.68 -9.64 5.66
CA HIS A 226 16.09 -11.01 5.37
C HIS A 226 17.33 -11.09 4.47
N ASP A 227 17.42 -10.20 3.47
CA ASP A 227 18.55 -10.08 2.53
C ASP A 227 19.27 -8.74 2.66
N GLY A 228 18.93 -7.98 3.69
CA GLY A 228 19.45 -6.64 3.96
C GLY A 228 18.73 -5.51 3.26
N LEU A 229 17.69 -5.79 2.46
CA LEU A 229 16.82 -4.78 1.86
C LEU A 229 15.33 -5.03 2.14
N HIS A 230 14.87 -6.27 2.00
CA HIS A 230 13.45 -6.59 2.15
C HIS A 230 13.14 -7.09 3.56
N LEU A 231 11.99 -6.69 4.08
CA LEU A 231 11.52 -7.03 5.43
C LEU A 231 11.48 -8.55 5.65
N SER A 232 11.98 -8.98 6.81
CA SER A 232 11.69 -10.31 7.37
C SER A 232 10.25 -10.37 7.90
N ALA A 233 9.82 -11.52 8.43
CA ALA A 233 8.52 -11.63 9.10
C ALA A 233 8.42 -10.64 10.27
N GLU A 234 9.49 -10.53 11.07
CA GLU A 234 9.62 -9.61 12.19
C GLU A 234 9.63 -8.15 11.72
N GLY A 235 10.32 -7.84 10.62
CA GLY A 235 10.30 -6.50 10.02
C GLY A 235 8.89 -6.10 9.54
N ASN A 236 8.15 -7.04 8.95
CA ASN A 236 6.75 -6.81 8.57
C ASN A 236 5.84 -6.59 9.79
N ALA A 237 6.06 -7.32 10.89
CA ALA A 237 5.30 -7.13 12.12
C ALA A 237 5.52 -5.74 12.74
N VAL A 238 6.75 -5.22 12.69
CA VAL A 238 7.05 -3.84 13.13
C VAL A 238 6.34 -2.82 12.24
N LEU A 239 6.42 -2.97 10.91
CA LEU A 239 5.70 -2.08 9.99
C LEU A 239 4.18 -2.12 10.24
N PHE A 240 3.60 -3.31 10.39
CA PHE A 240 2.18 -3.45 10.71
C PHE A 240 1.81 -2.69 11.98
N THR A 241 2.59 -2.86 13.05
CA THR A 241 2.35 -2.21 14.34
C THR A 241 2.40 -0.68 14.23
N GLU A 242 3.42 -0.13 13.58
CA GLU A 242 3.56 1.31 13.40
C GLU A 242 2.49 1.89 12.44
N LEU A 243 2.12 1.13 11.41
CA LEU A 243 1.06 1.51 10.49
C LEU A 243 -0.29 1.54 11.21
N GLN A 244 -0.63 0.51 12.00
CA GLN A 244 -1.84 0.48 12.82
C GLN A 244 -1.88 1.69 13.77
N ARG A 245 -0.78 1.92 14.51
CA ARG A 245 -0.67 3.08 15.41
C ARG A 245 -0.92 4.41 14.68
N THR A 246 -0.36 4.57 13.49
CA THR A 246 -0.52 5.77 12.66
C THR A 246 -1.96 5.93 12.17
N ILE A 247 -2.59 4.83 11.71
CA ILE A 247 -3.97 4.82 11.25
C ILE A 247 -4.92 5.16 12.40
N LEU A 248 -4.81 4.52 13.56
CA LEU A 248 -5.73 4.77 14.68
C LEU A 248 -5.59 6.20 15.23
N ALA A 249 -4.37 6.75 15.25
CA ALA A 249 -4.13 8.11 15.70
C ALA A 249 -4.71 9.15 14.72
N ALA A 250 -4.59 8.92 13.40
CA ALA A 250 -5.03 9.88 12.40
C ALA A 250 -6.50 9.69 11.95
N TYR A 251 -6.95 8.45 11.91
CA TYR A 251 -8.18 7.99 11.28
C TYR A 251 -8.92 6.98 12.18
N PRO A 252 -9.39 7.37 13.38
CA PRO A 252 -10.00 6.45 14.34
C PRO A 252 -11.28 5.76 13.83
N HIS A 253 -11.94 6.32 12.83
CA HIS A 253 -13.09 5.69 12.16
C HIS A 253 -12.73 4.47 11.31
N LEU A 254 -11.43 4.22 11.07
CA LEU A 254 -10.90 3.03 10.41
C LEU A 254 -10.45 1.96 11.42
N ASP A 255 -10.77 2.12 12.71
CA ASP A 255 -10.48 1.13 13.74
C ASP A 255 -11.29 -0.16 13.49
N PRO A 256 -10.64 -1.31 13.21
CA PRO A 256 -11.33 -2.57 12.98
C PRO A 256 -12.28 -2.99 14.11
N ASP A 257 -12.00 -2.59 15.36
CA ASP A 257 -12.81 -2.97 16.51
C ASP A 257 -14.13 -2.19 16.57
N THR A 258 -14.18 -0.99 15.98
CA THR A 258 -15.35 -0.10 16.02
C THR A 258 -16.10 -0.01 14.69
N MET A 259 -15.47 -0.39 13.57
CA MET A 259 -16.11 -0.37 12.25
C MET A 259 -17.34 -1.28 12.19
N LYS A 260 -18.47 -0.81 11.62
CA LYS A 260 -19.68 -1.64 11.45
C LYS A 260 -19.36 -2.87 10.59
N MET A 261 -19.80 -4.05 11.02
CA MET A 261 -19.78 -5.24 10.17
C MET A 261 -20.68 -5.02 8.95
N GLN A 262 -20.21 -5.42 7.77
CA GLN A 262 -21.01 -5.33 6.54
C GLN A 262 -22.08 -6.43 6.45
N ALA A 263 -21.94 -7.51 7.21
CA ALA A 263 -22.90 -8.61 7.29
C ALA A 263 -23.05 -9.04 8.76
N PRO A 264 -24.20 -9.61 9.16
CA PRO A 264 -24.39 -10.09 10.52
C PRO A 264 -23.39 -11.20 10.86
N TRP A 265 -23.08 -11.33 12.16
CA TRP A 265 -22.34 -12.49 12.66
C TRP A 265 -23.16 -13.76 12.40
N HIS A 266 -22.51 -14.88 12.05
CA HIS A 266 -23.22 -16.08 11.57
C HIS A 266 -24.25 -16.63 12.57
N GLY A 267 -24.03 -16.53 13.87
CA GLY A 267 -25.02 -16.96 14.87
C GLY A 267 -26.09 -15.92 15.20
N HIS A 268 -26.14 -14.80 14.47
CA HIS A 268 -27.27 -13.87 14.43
C HIS A 268 -28.07 -14.00 13.12
N VAL A 269 -27.72 -14.94 12.24
CA VAL A 269 -28.52 -15.26 11.05
C VAL A 269 -29.75 -16.03 11.51
N ASP A 270 -30.92 -15.57 11.07
CA ASP A 270 -32.19 -16.25 11.32
C ASP A 270 -32.25 -17.52 10.45
N GLU A 271 -32.33 -18.69 11.06
CA GLU A 271 -32.38 -19.97 10.34
C GLU A 271 -33.67 -20.12 9.53
N ASP A 272 -34.77 -19.51 9.98
CA ASP A 272 -36.06 -19.56 9.30
C ASP A 272 -36.16 -18.50 8.18
N SER A 273 -35.28 -17.49 8.19
CA SER A 273 -35.24 -16.40 7.20
C SER A 273 -33.80 -15.89 6.96
N PRO A 274 -32.91 -16.73 6.41
CA PRO A 274 -31.48 -16.42 6.31
C PRO A 274 -31.19 -15.29 5.31
N GLU A 275 -31.93 -15.23 4.20
CA GLU A 275 -31.75 -14.18 3.19
C GLU A 275 -32.15 -12.80 3.73
N GLU A 276 -33.31 -12.71 4.40
CA GLU A 276 -33.79 -11.46 4.97
C GLU A 276 -32.88 -10.98 6.12
N SER A 277 -32.44 -11.88 7.00
CA SER A 277 -31.56 -11.52 8.12
C SER A 277 -30.16 -11.07 7.68
N ILE A 278 -29.63 -11.59 6.56
CA ILE A 278 -28.35 -11.16 5.98
C ILE A 278 -28.47 -9.83 5.25
N LEU A 279 -29.55 -9.64 4.47
CA LEU A 279 -29.72 -8.45 3.61
C LEU A 279 -30.24 -7.23 4.36
N ARG A 280 -30.82 -7.39 5.56
CA ARG A 280 -31.40 -6.28 6.34
C ARG A 280 -30.39 -5.17 6.69
N ASP A 281 -29.11 -5.50 6.77
CA ASP A 281 -28.03 -4.61 7.22
C ASP A 281 -27.09 -4.10 6.10
N LEU A 282 -27.31 -4.54 4.86
CA LEU A 282 -26.58 -4.19 3.63
C LEU A 282 -27.22 -3.01 2.89
#